data_AF-A0A946WRX2-F1
#
_entry.id   AF-A0A946WRX2-F1
#
_cell.length_a   1.000
_cell.length_b   1.000
_cell.length_c   1.000
_cell.angle_alpha   90.00
_cell.angle_beta   90.00
_cell.angle_gamma   90.00
#
_symmetry.space_group_name_H-M   'P 1'
#
loop_
_entity.id
_entity.type
_entity.pdbx_description
1 polymer ?
#
loop_
_entity_poly.entity_id
_entity_poly.type
_entity_poly.pdbx_seq_one_letter_code
_entity_poly.pdbx_strand_id
1 'polypeptide(L)'
;ISLNIIPVEEFWEREEGPDVVLMLEQIIDQLNIAKDENGSFYVPEFGFCNIPFWSLQEAYQIKVEENVDLRWLGIPIPVDQEIQLAQGWNLLAYTPAYELDASSPDFYLLSPIIENVISAKNGRGEFMLPQFEFSNMPPWRPGQGYQVNASDDVEFVYPPEREEELAFSERFNPEHSLISPLESTGSNMSLLLNDISGNNVQPGDIVSVLSAHNTIVGQGIVDRNFRCGLAVWGDDEFTDRIDGMRDQETFSLVLSSNNDQYEIRLSEVLMGSGLKYRTDVSTVLNVTVQPLLPEGFYMSTAYPNPFNSTTKISYGLPNDAEVSIQIYDITGCLVEKLVSENQTAGHYSIPWNAGTNSTGLYLIRLETEQFSRVTKVILTK
;
A
#
# COMPACT_ATOMS: atom_id res chain seq x y z
N ILE A 1 -14.92 -6.04 -8.64
CA ILE A 1 -15.51 -5.27 -9.77
C ILE A 1 -17.02 -5.28 -9.66
N SER A 2 -17.73 -4.41 -10.37
CA SER A 2 -19.20 -4.44 -10.43
C SER A 2 -19.71 -3.88 -11.75
N LEU A 3 -21.02 -3.97 -11.97
CA LEU A 3 -21.69 -3.36 -13.11
C LEU A 3 -22.45 -2.10 -12.69
N ASN A 4 -22.52 -1.15 -13.61
CA ASN A 4 -23.40 0.00 -13.54
C ASN A 4 -24.44 0.02 -14.67
N ILE A 5 -24.60 -1.12 -15.35
CA ILE A 5 -25.51 -1.33 -16.47
C ILE A 5 -26.28 -2.63 -16.29
N ILE A 6 -27.48 -2.67 -16.85
CA ILE A 6 -28.23 -3.88 -17.15
C ILE A 6 -27.70 -4.42 -18.49
N PRO A 7 -26.99 -5.55 -18.53
CA PRO A 7 -26.37 -6.06 -19.75
C PRO A 7 -27.43 -6.51 -20.77
N VAL A 8 -27.07 -6.49 -22.05
CA VAL A 8 -27.95 -6.94 -23.14
C VAL A 8 -28.37 -8.41 -22.98
N GLU A 9 -29.54 -8.77 -23.52
CA GLU A 9 -30.15 -10.12 -23.40
C GLU A 9 -29.24 -11.27 -23.83
N GLU A 10 -28.22 -11.02 -24.67
CA GLU A 10 -27.24 -12.04 -25.07
C GLU A 10 -26.45 -12.62 -23.88
N PHE A 11 -26.35 -11.87 -22.78
CA PHE A 11 -25.73 -12.35 -21.55
C PHE A 11 -26.71 -13.07 -20.61
N TRP A 12 -27.98 -13.27 -21.00
CA TRP A 12 -29.02 -13.83 -20.14
C TRP A 12 -29.39 -15.24 -20.61
N GLU A 13 -29.08 -16.25 -19.81
CA GLU A 13 -29.60 -17.62 -20.03
C GLU A 13 -30.89 -17.90 -19.23
N ARG A 14 -31.22 -17.04 -18.25
CA ARG A 14 -32.35 -17.20 -17.34
C ARG A 14 -33.08 -15.86 -17.16
N GLU A 15 -34.36 -15.91 -16.81
CA GLU A 15 -35.14 -14.69 -16.51
C GLU A 15 -34.66 -13.99 -15.22
N GLU A 16 -33.97 -14.72 -14.34
CA GLU A 16 -33.56 -14.27 -13.01
C GLU A 16 -32.38 -13.29 -13.04
N GLY A 17 -31.51 -13.37 -14.06
CA GLY A 17 -30.34 -12.51 -14.19
C GLY A 17 -29.36 -12.95 -15.29
N PRO A 18 -28.32 -12.14 -15.57
CA PRO A 18 -27.26 -12.48 -16.51
C PRO A 18 -26.48 -13.71 -16.06
N ASP A 19 -26.06 -14.55 -17.00
CA ASP A 19 -25.26 -15.74 -16.73
C ASP A 19 -23.78 -15.36 -16.47
N VAL A 20 -23.23 -15.87 -15.37
CA VAL A 20 -21.87 -15.52 -14.93
C VAL A 20 -20.79 -16.04 -15.88
N VAL A 21 -21.00 -17.21 -16.48
CA VAL A 21 -20.04 -17.81 -17.40
C VAL A 21 -19.98 -16.99 -18.67
N LEU A 22 -21.13 -16.62 -19.24
CA LEU A 22 -21.20 -15.73 -20.42
C LEU A 22 -20.58 -14.35 -20.12
N MET A 23 -20.87 -13.80 -18.94
CA MET A 23 -20.34 -12.49 -18.54
C MET A 23 -18.81 -12.47 -18.44
N LEU A 24 -18.18 -13.59 -18.11
CA LEU A 24 -16.73 -13.73 -17.92
C LEU A 24 -16.01 -14.45 -19.07
N GLU A 25 -16.74 -14.85 -20.12
CA GLU A 25 -16.16 -15.57 -21.27
C GLU A 25 -15.00 -14.81 -21.93
N GLN A 26 -15.08 -13.48 -21.95
CA GLN A 26 -14.06 -12.59 -22.52
C GLN A 26 -12.67 -12.73 -21.88
N ILE A 27 -12.59 -13.22 -20.63
CA ILE A 27 -11.34 -13.37 -19.87
C ILE A 27 -11.12 -14.80 -19.39
N ILE A 28 -11.84 -15.77 -19.96
CA ILE A 28 -11.87 -17.14 -19.47
C ILE A 28 -10.48 -17.77 -19.35
N ASP A 29 -9.61 -17.48 -20.32
CA ASP A 29 -8.23 -18.01 -20.39
C ASP A 29 -7.29 -17.38 -19.35
N GLN A 30 -7.71 -16.31 -18.68
CA GLN A 30 -6.93 -15.58 -17.68
C GLN A 30 -7.58 -15.64 -16.29
N LEU A 31 -8.77 -16.20 -16.18
CA LEU A 31 -9.56 -16.19 -14.95
C LEU A 31 -9.21 -17.40 -14.06
N ASN A 32 -8.62 -17.12 -12.91
CA ASN A 32 -8.34 -18.15 -11.90
C ASN A 32 -9.61 -18.47 -11.10
N ILE A 33 -10.23 -17.44 -10.52
CA ILE A 33 -11.45 -17.59 -9.71
C ILE A 33 -12.25 -16.28 -9.67
N ALA A 34 -13.58 -16.40 -9.73
CA ALA A 34 -14.50 -15.33 -9.37
C ALA A 34 -15.32 -15.74 -8.13
N LYS A 35 -15.64 -14.80 -7.24
CA LYS A 35 -16.45 -15.02 -6.04
C LYS A 35 -17.51 -13.93 -5.86
N ASP A 36 -18.69 -14.32 -5.41
CA ASP A 36 -19.76 -13.43 -4.95
C ASP A 36 -19.60 -13.10 -3.45
N GLU A 37 -20.53 -12.33 -2.89
CA GLU A 37 -20.52 -11.96 -1.46
C GLU A 37 -20.81 -13.14 -0.52
N ASN A 38 -21.57 -14.13 -1.00
CA ASN A 38 -22.03 -15.29 -0.24
C ASN A 38 -21.00 -16.43 -0.25
N GLY A 39 -19.87 -16.25 -0.93
CA GLY A 39 -18.81 -17.23 -1.09
C GLY A 39 -19.09 -18.28 -2.17
N SER A 40 -20.14 -18.12 -2.99
CA SER A 40 -20.28 -18.86 -4.24
C SER A 40 -19.17 -18.41 -5.19
N PHE A 41 -18.72 -19.32 -6.05
CA PHE A 41 -17.55 -19.10 -6.88
C PHE A 41 -17.64 -19.77 -8.23
N TYR A 42 -16.81 -19.24 -9.13
CA TYR A 42 -16.59 -19.77 -10.46
C TYR A 42 -15.10 -20.04 -10.67
N VAL A 43 -14.75 -21.28 -11.04
CA VAL A 43 -13.40 -21.69 -11.42
C VAL A 43 -13.45 -22.35 -12.81
N PRO A 44 -13.05 -21.62 -13.87
CA PRO A 44 -13.03 -22.11 -15.25
C PRO A 44 -12.26 -23.41 -15.46
N GLU A 45 -11.08 -23.53 -14.85
CA GLU A 45 -10.18 -24.69 -15.01
C GLU A 45 -10.89 -26.02 -14.68
N PHE A 46 -11.80 -26.00 -13.71
CA PHE A 46 -12.58 -27.17 -13.31
C PHE A 46 -13.99 -27.21 -13.90
N GLY A 47 -14.36 -26.23 -14.74
CA GLY A 47 -15.70 -26.09 -15.29
C GLY A 47 -16.77 -25.96 -14.20
N PHE A 48 -16.42 -25.41 -13.04
CA PHE A 48 -17.31 -25.35 -11.87
C PHE A 48 -17.79 -23.94 -11.63
N CYS A 49 -19.11 -23.73 -11.68
CA CYS A 49 -19.78 -22.50 -11.27
C CYS A 49 -20.97 -22.85 -10.37
N ASN A 50 -21.01 -22.26 -9.17
CA ASN A 50 -22.22 -22.29 -8.33
C ASN A 50 -22.79 -20.89 -8.04
N ILE A 51 -22.27 -19.85 -8.70
CA ILE A 51 -22.91 -18.52 -8.70
C ILE A 51 -24.16 -18.63 -9.59
N PRO A 52 -25.36 -18.38 -9.06
CA PRO A 52 -26.60 -18.68 -9.77
C PRO A 52 -26.82 -17.80 -11.01
N PHE A 53 -26.52 -16.50 -10.87
CA PHE A 53 -26.56 -15.46 -11.90
C PHE A 53 -25.76 -14.25 -11.38
N TRP A 54 -25.48 -13.28 -12.25
CA TRP A 54 -24.82 -12.03 -11.90
C TRP A 54 -25.81 -11.03 -11.27
N SER A 55 -25.69 -10.77 -9.98
CA SER A 55 -26.43 -9.74 -9.26
C SER A 55 -25.96 -8.35 -9.67
N LEU A 56 -26.91 -7.46 -9.97
CA LEU A 56 -26.62 -6.08 -10.36
C LEU A 56 -26.38 -5.15 -9.16
N GLN A 57 -26.70 -5.62 -7.96
CA GLN A 57 -26.52 -4.86 -6.71
C GLN A 57 -25.23 -5.26 -5.97
N GLU A 58 -24.67 -6.41 -6.33
CA GLU A 58 -23.45 -6.94 -5.73
C GLU A 58 -22.22 -6.72 -6.63
N ALA A 59 -21.08 -6.57 -5.98
CA ALA A 59 -19.79 -6.65 -6.60
C ALA A 59 -19.23 -8.08 -6.52
N TYR A 60 -18.18 -8.32 -7.30
CA TYR A 60 -17.53 -9.63 -7.42
C TYR A 60 -16.02 -9.48 -7.23
N GLN A 61 -15.42 -10.43 -6.52
CA GLN A 61 -13.97 -10.58 -6.45
C GLN A 61 -13.50 -11.46 -7.60
N ILE A 62 -12.52 -10.98 -8.37
CA ILE A 62 -12.00 -11.68 -9.54
C ILE A 62 -10.48 -11.72 -9.45
N LYS A 63 -9.91 -12.92 -9.53
CA LYS A 63 -8.47 -13.17 -9.61
C LYS A 63 -8.10 -13.59 -11.02
N VAL A 64 -7.13 -12.89 -11.61
CA VAL A 64 -6.62 -13.13 -12.96
C VAL A 64 -5.11 -13.30 -12.97
N GLU A 65 -4.58 -14.00 -13.98
CA GLU A 65 -3.13 -14.22 -14.14
C GLU A 65 -2.40 -12.96 -14.60
N GLU A 66 -2.99 -12.21 -15.54
CA GLU A 66 -2.45 -10.96 -16.06
C GLU A 66 -3.53 -9.87 -16.12
N ASN A 67 -3.12 -8.62 -16.33
CA ASN A 67 -4.07 -7.51 -16.49
C ASN A 67 -4.98 -7.74 -17.71
N VAL A 68 -6.29 -7.70 -17.49
CA VAL A 68 -7.31 -7.89 -18.53
C VAL A 68 -8.27 -6.70 -18.63
N ASP A 69 -8.82 -6.50 -19.83
CA ASP A 69 -9.89 -5.54 -20.08
C ASP A 69 -11.23 -6.29 -20.21
N LEU A 70 -12.20 -5.94 -19.37
CA LEU A 70 -13.59 -6.42 -19.46
C LEU A 70 -14.49 -5.32 -20.01
N ARG A 71 -15.39 -5.69 -20.94
CA ARG A 71 -16.35 -4.76 -21.53
C ARG A 71 -17.73 -5.38 -21.59
N TRP A 72 -18.72 -4.68 -21.04
CA TRP A 72 -20.12 -5.05 -21.16
C TRP A 72 -20.91 -3.91 -21.81
N LEU A 73 -21.91 -4.29 -22.61
CA LEU A 73 -22.85 -3.37 -23.24
C LEU A 73 -24.22 -3.55 -22.61
N GLY A 74 -24.91 -2.44 -22.39
CA GLY A 74 -26.20 -2.45 -21.71
C GLY A 74 -26.78 -1.08 -21.46
N ILE A 75 -27.85 -1.05 -20.68
CA ILE A 75 -28.59 0.17 -20.30
C ILE A 75 -28.15 0.59 -18.90
N PRO A 76 -27.84 1.87 -18.61
CA PRO A 76 -27.47 2.31 -17.27
C PRO A 76 -28.51 1.95 -16.21
N ILE A 77 -28.02 1.49 -15.04
CA ILE A 77 -28.87 1.25 -13.88
C ILE A 77 -29.30 2.59 -13.27
N PRO A 78 -30.59 2.80 -12.93
CA PRO A 78 -31.03 4.00 -12.25
C PRO A 78 -30.36 4.19 -10.88
N VAL A 79 -29.88 5.40 -10.58
CA VAL A 79 -29.17 5.71 -9.33
C VAL A 79 -30.08 5.77 -8.10
N ASP A 80 -31.38 5.92 -8.32
CA ASP A 80 -32.44 5.94 -7.29
C ASP A 80 -32.92 4.53 -6.89
N GLN A 81 -32.27 3.48 -7.41
CA GLN A 81 -32.57 2.11 -7.02
C GLN A 81 -32.13 1.84 -5.57
N GLU A 82 -33.07 1.35 -4.77
CA GLU A 82 -32.83 0.90 -3.40
C GLU A 82 -32.00 -0.40 -3.38
N ILE A 83 -30.92 -0.38 -2.59
CA ILE A 83 -30.02 -1.50 -2.34
C ILE A 83 -30.15 -1.88 -0.87
N GLN A 84 -30.32 -3.17 -0.60
CA GLN A 84 -30.40 -3.70 0.77
C GLN A 84 -28.99 -4.10 1.22
N LEU A 85 -28.52 -3.50 2.31
CA LEU A 85 -27.28 -3.89 2.97
C LEU A 85 -27.62 -4.61 4.26
N ALA A 86 -27.09 -5.83 4.43
CA ALA A 86 -27.22 -6.57 5.67
C ALA A 86 -26.22 -6.08 6.72
N GLN A 87 -26.48 -6.38 7.98
CA GLN A 87 -25.50 -6.22 9.05
C GLN A 87 -24.21 -7.00 8.72
N GLY A 88 -23.06 -6.33 8.84
CA GLY A 88 -21.75 -6.89 8.54
C GLY A 88 -21.23 -6.48 7.16
N TRP A 89 -20.35 -7.30 6.59
CA TRP A 89 -19.70 -7.03 5.32
C TRP A 89 -20.64 -7.30 4.13
N ASN A 90 -20.79 -6.30 3.27
CA ASN A 90 -21.53 -6.35 2.01
C ASN A 90 -20.56 -6.04 0.87
N LEU A 91 -20.66 -6.74 -0.25
CA LEU A 91 -19.87 -6.46 -1.44
C LEU A 91 -20.73 -5.65 -2.42
N LEU A 92 -20.66 -4.32 -2.31
CA LEU A 92 -21.55 -3.37 -2.96
C LEU A 92 -21.13 -3.03 -4.40
N ALA A 93 -22.08 -3.12 -5.34
CA ALA A 93 -21.93 -2.63 -6.70
C ALA A 93 -22.05 -1.11 -6.79
N TYR A 94 -21.11 -0.46 -7.50
CA TYR A 94 -21.22 0.96 -7.82
C TYR A 94 -21.99 1.18 -9.12
N THR A 95 -23.23 1.65 -9.01
CA THR A 95 -24.16 1.87 -10.13
C THR A 95 -24.17 3.27 -10.75
N PRO A 96 -23.68 4.35 -10.11
CA PRO A 96 -23.59 5.65 -10.78
C PRO A 96 -22.67 5.62 -12.01
N ALA A 97 -22.92 6.53 -12.95
CA ALA A 97 -22.09 6.72 -14.15
C ALA A 97 -21.02 7.81 -13.98
N TYR A 98 -20.98 8.45 -12.81
CA TYR A 98 -20.08 9.52 -12.42
C TYR A 98 -19.28 9.11 -11.17
N GLU A 99 -18.28 9.89 -10.79
CA GLU A 99 -17.52 9.65 -9.57
C GLU A 99 -18.20 10.30 -8.36
N LEU A 100 -18.15 9.64 -7.20
CA LEU A 100 -18.69 10.14 -5.95
C LEU A 100 -17.61 10.16 -4.87
N ASP A 101 -17.55 11.25 -4.11
CA ASP A 101 -16.51 11.45 -3.11
C ASP A 101 -16.76 10.63 -1.83
N ALA A 102 -15.73 9.91 -1.40
CA ALA A 102 -15.68 9.13 -0.17
C ALA A 102 -14.75 9.77 0.88
N SER A 103 -14.33 11.02 0.66
CA SER A 103 -13.44 11.73 1.57
C SER A 103 -14.15 12.19 2.85
N SER A 104 -13.34 12.33 3.91
CA SER A 104 -13.76 12.90 5.19
C SER A 104 -13.77 14.43 5.12
N PRO A 105 -14.64 15.14 5.86
CA PRO A 105 -15.58 14.63 6.87
C PRO A 105 -16.97 14.30 6.36
N ASP A 106 -17.32 14.69 5.13
CA ASP A 106 -18.69 14.62 4.64
C ASP A 106 -19.10 13.21 4.23
N PHE A 107 -18.13 12.37 3.81
CA PHE A 107 -18.36 11.01 3.33
C PHE A 107 -19.54 10.92 2.36
N TYR A 108 -19.59 11.85 1.40
CA TYR A 108 -20.81 12.17 0.68
C TYR A 108 -21.49 10.94 0.07
N LEU A 109 -20.71 10.06 -0.55
CA LEU A 109 -21.19 8.81 -1.14
C LEU A 109 -22.04 7.96 -0.18
N LEU A 110 -21.61 7.82 1.07
CA LEU A 110 -22.29 7.03 2.10
C LEU A 110 -23.10 7.89 3.07
N SER A 111 -23.21 9.20 2.83
CA SER A 111 -23.96 10.12 3.69
C SER A 111 -25.41 9.69 4.02
N PRO A 112 -26.17 8.99 3.16
CA PRO A 112 -27.51 8.51 3.51
C PRO A 112 -27.53 7.47 4.64
N ILE A 113 -26.45 6.70 4.80
CA ILE A 113 -26.36 5.59 5.77
C ILE A 113 -25.13 5.72 6.69
N ILE A 114 -24.48 6.89 6.73
CA ILE A 114 -23.14 7.03 7.33
C ILE A 114 -23.10 6.65 8.81
N GLU A 115 -24.19 6.89 9.54
CA GLU A 115 -24.35 6.51 10.96
C GLU A 115 -24.32 4.99 11.19
N ASN A 116 -24.61 4.21 10.14
CA ASN A 116 -24.59 2.75 10.17
C ASN A 116 -23.32 2.16 9.54
N VAL A 117 -22.40 2.99 9.03
CA VAL A 117 -21.16 2.50 8.39
C VAL A 117 -20.05 2.39 9.43
N ILE A 118 -19.60 1.16 9.68
CA ILE A 118 -18.41 0.89 10.50
C ILE A 118 -17.14 1.22 9.70
N SER A 119 -17.08 0.73 8.46
CA SER A 119 -15.96 0.94 7.55
C SER A 119 -16.35 0.64 6.11
N ALA A 120 -15.66 1.23 5.14
CA ALA A 120 -15.72 0.78 3.75
C ALA A 120 -14.32 0.69 3.15
N LYS A 121 -14.11 -0.19 2.16
CA LYS A 121 -12.82 -0.38 1.49
C LYS A 121 -12.95 -0.78 0.02
N ASN A 122 -11.93 -0.48 -0.78
CA ASN A 122 -11.84 -0.91 -2.18
C ASN A 122 -10.92 -2.14 -2.34
N GLY A 123 -10.84 -2.68 -3.55
CA GLY A 123 -10.00 -3.84 -3.86
C GLY A 123 -8.48 -3.62 -3.75
N ARG A 124 -8.03 -2.36 -3.57
CA ARG A 124 -6.62 -1.99 -3.34
C ARG A 124 -6.30 -1.83 -1.85
N GLY A 125 -7.29 -2.04 -0.98
CA GLY A 125 -7.13 -1.93 0.47
C GLY A 125 -7.13 -0.49 0.99
N GLU A 126 -7.47 0.49 0.15
CA GLU A 126 -7.80 1.85 0.61
C GLU A 126 -9.17 1.80 1.29
N PHE A 127 -9.33 2.53 2.39
CA PHE A 127 -10.48 2.41 3.27
C PHE A 127 -10.87 3.73 3.93
N MET A 128 -12.08 3.75 4.46
CA MET A 128 -12.62 4.81 5.29
C MET A 128 -13.10 4.26 6.63
N LEU A 129 -12.96 5.08 7.67
CA LEU A 129 -13.42 4.84 9.03
C LEU A 129 -14.16 6.09 9.53
N PRO A 130 -15.50 6.14 9.41
CA PRO A 130 -16.30 7.31 9.80
C PRO A 130 -16.06 7.72 11.26
N GLN A 131 -15.97 6.76 12.18
CA GLN A 131 -15.71 7.00 13.60
C GLN A 131 -14.41 7.80 13.86
N PHE A 132 -13.43 7.73 12.96
CA PHE A 132 -12.14 8.39 13.08
C PHE A 132 -11.97 9.56 12.11
N GLU A 133 -13.04 9.97 11.40
CA GLU A 133 -13.00 11.03 10.39
C GLU A 133 -11.82 10.82 9.42
N PHE A 134 -11.70 9.58 8.94
CA PHE A 134 -10.59 9.15 8.10
C PHE A 134 -11.07 8.48 6.82
N SER A 135 -10.47 8.87 5.70
CA SER A 135 -10.54 8.17 4.43
C SER A 135 -9.26 8.45 3.64
N ASN A 136 -8.66 7.39 3.11
CA ASN A 136 -7.66 7.48 2.05
C ASN A 136 -8.21 6.94 0.72
N MET A 137 -9.52 6.76 0.63
CA MET A 137 -10.16 6.25 -0.57
C MET A 137 -10.19 7.33 -1.65
N PRO A 138 -9.81 7.01 -2.90
CA PRO A 138 -10.15 7.85 -4.03
C PRO A 138 -11.68 7.92 -4.22
N PRO A 139 -12.19 8.88 -4.99
CA PRO A 139 -13.58 8.90 -5.42
C PRO A 139 -13.99 7.53 -5.99
N TRP A 140 -15.17 7.07 -5.61
CA TRP A 140 -15.68 5.82 -6.13
C TRP A 140 -16.13 6.03 -7.57
N ARG A 141 -15.81 5.07 -8.43
CA ARG A 141 -16.01 5.17 -9.87
C ARG A 141 -16.64 3.93 -10.48
N PRO A 142 -17.26 4.07 -11.68
CA PRO A 142 -17.85 2.96 -12.42
C PRO A 142 -16.90 1.78 -12.65
N GLY A 143 -17.45 0.56 -12.66
CA GLY A 143 -16.71 -0.70 -12.87
C GLY A 143 -16.00 -1.25 -11.63
N GLN A 144 -15.92 -0.47 -10.55
CA GLN A 144 -15.35 -0.91 -9.28
C GLN A 144 -16.43 -1.37 -8.30
N GLY A 145 -16.08 -2.41 -7.54
CA GLY A 145 -16.88 -2.88 -6.42
C GLY A 145 -16.21 -2.54 -5.11
N TYR A 146 -17.01 -2.34 -4.06
CA TYR A 146 -16.53 -1.87 -2.76
C TYR A 146 -17.10 -2.73 -1.65
N GLN A 147 -16.35 -2.90 -0.57
CA GLN A 147 -16.83 -3.60 0.61
C GLN A 147 -17.30 -2.58 1.63
N VAL A 148 -18.52 -2.73 2.13
CA VAL A 148 -19.11 -1.86 3.17
C VAL A 148 -19.47 -2.73 4.36
N ASN A 149 -18.97 -2.37 5.54
CA ASN A 149 -19.31 -3.01 6.80
C ASN A 149 -20.37 -2.17 7.51
N ALA A 150 -21.61 -2.68 7.57
CA ALA A 150 -22.73 -2.00 8.19
C ALA A 150 -22.98 -2.51 9.63
N SER A 151 -23.39 -1.62 10.52
CA SER A 151 -23.72 -1.96 11.92
C SER A 151 -25.04 -2.73 12.05
N ASP A 152 -25.97 -2.50 11.12
CA ASP A 152 -27.34 -3.02 11.09
C ASP A 152 -27.79 -3.19 9.64
N ASP A 153 -28.90 -3.90 9.43
CA ASP A 153 -29.56 -3.96 8.12
C ASP A 153 -30.07 -2.56 7.74
N VAL A 154 -29.70 -2.07 6.55
CA VAL A 154 -30.04 -0.71 6.07
C VAL A 154 -30.39 -0.68 4.59
N GLU A 155 -31.32 0.20 4.25
CA GLU A 155 -31.64 0.53 2.85
C GLU A 155 -30.76 1.68 2.39
N PHE A 156 -30.09 1.50 1.26
CA PHE A 156 -29.14 2.45 0.70
C PHE A 156 -29.56 2.87 -0.71
N VAL A 157 -29.42 4.16 -1.00
CA VAL A 157 -29.60 4.74 -2.34
C VAL A 157 -28.42 5.68 -2.59
N TYR A 158 -27.85 5.62 -3.79
CA TYR A 158 -26.74 6.50 -4.15
C TYR A 158 -27.20 7.96 -4.20
N PRO A 159 -26.40 8.89 -3.64
CA PRO A 159 -26.69 10.30 -3.77
C PRO A 159 -26.45 10.78 -5.22
N PRO A 160 -27.10 11.89 -5.64
CA PRO A 160 -26.91 12.45 -6.97
C PRO A 160 -25.53 13.09 -7.15
N GLU A 161 -25.07 13.21 -8.40
CA GLU A 161 -23.85 13.94 -8.77
C GLU A 161 -23.87 15.39 -8.29
N ARG A 162 -22.79 15.88 -7.66
CA ARG A 162 -22.63 17.29 -7.27
C ARG A 162 -21.73 18.05 -8.25
N GLU A 163 -22.05 19.32 -8.52
CA GLU A 163 -21.22 20.20 -9.37
C GLU A 163 -19.77 20.33 -8.88
N GLU A 164 -19.53 20.22 -7.58
CA GLU A 164 -18.20 20.30 -6.97
C GLU A 164 -17.35 19.05 -7.25
N GLU A 165 -17.96 17.87 -7.42
CA GLU A 165 -17.25 16.61 -7.73
C GLU A 165 -16.63 16.61 -9.13
N LEU A 166 -17.26 17.31 -10.09
CA LEU A 166 -16.69 17.54 -11.42
C LEU A 166 -15.32 18.22 -11.35
N ALA A 167 -15.07 19.08 -10.34
CA ALA A 167 -13.81 19.76 -10.12
C ALA A 167 -12.76 18.94 -9.33
N PHE A 168 -13.18 17.89 -8.59
CA PHE A 168 -12.28 16.99 -7.86
C PHE A 168 -11.44 16.10 -8.78
N SER A 169 -11.95 15.75 -9.96
CA SER A 169 -11.24 14.99 -11.00
C SER A 169 -9.90 15.61 -11.43
N GLU A 170 -9.64 16.89 -11.08
CA GLU A 170 -8.40 17.60 -11.40
C GLU A 170 -7.40 17.72 -10.23
N ARG A 171 -7.73 17.33 -8.99
CA ARG A 171 -6.88 17.63 -7.81
C ARG A 171 -6.80 16.54 -6.74
N PHE A 172 -5.98 15.51 -6.97
CA PHE A 172 -4.96 15.03 -5.99
C PHE A 172 -4.09 13.95 -6.66
N ASN A 173 -2.88 14.32 -7.08
CA ASN A 173 -1.89 13.35 -7.54
C ASN A 173 -0.73 13.41 -6.55
N PRO A 174 -0.64 12.50 -5.56
CA PRO A 174 0.54 12.46 -4.72
C PRO A 174 1.74 12.15 -5.63
N GLU A 175 2.66 13.11 -5.77
CA GLU A 175 3.88 12.97 -6.59
C GLU A 175 4.79 11.82 -6.11
N HIS A 176 4.48 11.23 -4.95
CA HIS A 176 5.17 10.08 -4.39
C HIS A 176 4.48 8.78 -4.80
N SER A 177 5.09 8.08 -5.74
CA SER A 177 4.79 6.67 -6.01
C SER A 177 5.24 5.83 -4.82
N LEU A 178 4.41 4.87 -4.39
CA LEU A 178 4.78 3.87 -3.38
C LEU A 178 6.09 3.18 -3.80
N ILE A 179 6.93 2.83 -2.83
CA ILE A 179 8.30 2.30 -3.05
C ILE A 179 8.26 1.00 -3.87
N SER A 180 7.15 0.25 -3.81
CA SER A 180 6.85 -0.87 -4.70
C SER A 180 5.33 -1.06 -4.81
N PRO A 181 4.79 -1.41 -5.98
CA PRO A 181 3.40 -1.86 -6.05
C PRO A 181 3.30 -3.16 -5.28
N LEU A 182 2.65 -3.13 -4.12
CA LEU A 182 2.29 -4.34 -3.40
C LEU A 182 1.23 -5.07 -4.21
N GLU A 183 1.46 -6.36 -4.46
CA GLU A 183 0.47 -7.22 -5.10
C GLU A 183 -0.64 -7.54 -4.09
N SER A 184 -1.89 -7.35 -4.51
CA SER A 184 -3.06 -7.67 -3.68
C SER A 184 -3.18 -9.19 -3.62
N THR A 185 -3.01 -9.75 -2.42
CA THR A 185 -3.19 -11.19 -2.16
C THR A 185 -4.66 -11.57 -1.93
N GLY A 186 -5.58 -10.60 -2.05
CA GLY A 186 -7.02 -10.80 -1.87
C GLY A 186 -7.49 -10.80 -0.40
N SER A 187 -6.59 -10.93 0.56
CA SER A 187 -6.88 -10.84 2.01
C SER A 187 -6.08 -9.73 2.66
N ASN A 188 -6.73 -8.83 3.39
CA ASN A 188 -6.03 -7.74 4.05
C ASN A 188 -6.64 -7.37 5.41
N MET A 189 -5.87 -6.61 6.18
CA MET A 189 -6.35 -5.83 7.31
C MET A 189 -6.18 -4.34 7.01
N SER A 190 -7.06 -3.51 7.56
CA SER A 190 -6.96 -2.06 7.48
C SER A 190 -6.21 -1.53 8.70
N LEU A 191 -5.10 -0.83 8.48
CA LEU A 191 -4.32 -0.20 9.54
C LEU A 191 -4.37 1.31 9.40
N LEU A 192 -4.87 1.99 10.43
CA LEU A 192 -4.80 3.44 10.57
C LEU A 192 -3.83 3.81 11.69
N LEU A 193 -2.76 4.51 11.33
CA LEU A 193 -1.96 5.29 12.27
C LEU A 193 -2.66 6.63 12.45
N ASN A 194 -3.37 6.80 13.56
CA ASN A 194 -4.22 7.95 13.84
C ASN A 194 -3.45 9.16 14.36
N ASP A 195 -2.29 8.93 14.96
CA ASP A 195 -1.34 9.97 15.34
C ASP A 195 0.08 9.42 15.20
N ILE A 196 0.89 10.04 14.34
CA ILE A 196 2.30 9.72 14.14
C ILE A 196 3.12 10.87 14.73
N SER A 197 3.56 10.68 15.98
CA SER A 197 4.30 11.70 16.71
C SER A 197 5.82 11.53 16.59
N GLY A 198 6.55 12.65 16.54
CA GLY A 198 8.02 12.66 16.48
C GLY A 198 8.56 13.88 15.71
N ASN A 199 9.80 14.25 15.96
CA ASN A 199 10.40 15.47 15.37
C ASN A 199 10.78 15.33 13.89
N ASN A 200 10.77 14.10 13.34
CA ASN A 200 11.31 13.77 12.01
C ASN A 200 10.24 13.28 11.03
N VAL A 201 8.96 13.55 11.31
CA VAL A 201 7.84 13.11 10.47
C VAL A 201 7.37 14.28 9.62
N GLN A 202 7.12 14.04 8.35
CA GLN A 202 6.63 15.03 7.39
C GLN A 202 5.48 14.44 6.56
N PRO A 203 4.48 15.26 6.18
CA PRO A 203 3.49 14.84 5.19
C PRO A 203 4.17 14.41 3.88
N GLY A 204 3.76 13.26 3.34
CA GLY A 204 4.40 12.63 2.18
C GLY A 204 5.42 11.54 2.53
N ASP A 205 5.81 11.40 3.81
CA ASP A 205 6.63 10.27 4.25
C ASP A 205 5.90 8.93 4.03
N ILE A 206 6.67 7.86 3.91
CA ILE A 206 6.14 6.53 3.61
C ILE A 206 6.24 5.65 4.85
N VAL A 207 5.11 5.12 5.30
CA VAL A 207 5.05 4.08 6.32
C VAL A 207 5.06 2.72 5.61
N SER A 208 5.95 1.84 6.02
CA SER A 208 6.03 0.46 5.55
C SER A 208 5.80 -0.53 6.68
N VAL A 209 5.06 -1.58 6.39
CA VAL A 209 4.82 -2.71 7.30
C VAL A 209 5.75 -3.85 6.90
N LEU A 210 6.53 -4.32 7.86
CA LEU A 210 7.47 -5.41 7.66
C LEU A 210 6.99 -6.67 8.39
N SER A 211 6.99 -7.80 7.68
CA SER A 211 6.81 -9.11 8.29
C SER A 211 8.03 -9.50 9.14
N ALA A 212 7.93 -10.60 9.89
CA ALA A 212 9.07 -11.14 10.64
C ALA A 212 10.26 -11.55 9.73
N HIS A 213 10.03 -11.67 8.42
CA HIS A 213 11.03 -12.00 7.41
C HIS A 213 11.58 -10.77 6.67
N ASN A 214 11.29 -9.55 7.15
CA ASN A 214 11.64 -8.27 6.53
C ASN A 214 11.06 -8.07 5.10
N THR A 215 9.96 -8.75 4.78
CA THR A 215 9.21 -8.49 3.55
C THR A 215 8.25 -7.32 3.81
N ILE A 216 8.17 -6.38 2.87
CA ILE A 216 7.16 -5.32 2.92
C ILE A 216 5.81 -5.93 2.54
N VAL A 217 4.84 -5.85 3.45
CA VAL A 217 3.49 -6.42 3.31
C VAL A 217 2.40 -5.35 3.35
N GLY A 218 2.78 -4.09 3.48
CA GLY A 218 1.86 -2.95 3.53
C GLY A 218 2.61 -1.64 3.40
N GLN A 219 2.04 -0.68 2.67
CA GLN A 219 2.61 0.67 2.57
C GLN A 219 1.49 1.71 2.54
N GLY A 220 1.77 2.86 3.14
CA GLY A 220 0.91 4.04 3.11
C GLY A 220 1.72 5.32 3.15
N ILE A 221 1.04 6.43 2.84
CA ILE A 221 1.63 7.77 2.83
C ILE A 221 1.09 8.54 4.04
N VAL A 222 1.96 9.29 4.71
CA VAL A 222 1.58 10.18 5.81
C VAL A 222 0.84 11.40 5.26
N ASP A 223 -0.37 11.65 5.76
CA ASP A 223 -1.19 12.80 5.39
C ASP A 223 -0.73 14.11 6.07
N ARG A 224 -1.41 15.21 5.75
CA ARG A 224 -1.10 16.53 6.33
C ARG A 224 -1.42 16.65 7.82
N ASN A 225 -2.22 15.73 8.35
CA ASN A 225 -2.61 15.65 9.74
C ASN A 225 -1.76 14.63 10.52
N PHE A 226 -0.65 14.15 9.93
CA PHE A 226 0.24 13.14 10.51
C PHE A 226 -0.45 11.80 10.78
N ARG A 227 -1.39 11.42 9.91
CA ARG A 227 -2.07 10.13 9.91
C ARG A 227 -1.65 9.29 8.72
N CYS A 228 -1.79 7.98 8.80
CA CYS A 228 -1.49 7.10 7.68
C CYS A 228 -2.43 5.89 7.67
N GLY A 229 -3.25 5.77 6.63
CA GLY A 229 -4.04 4.57 6.36
C GLY A 229 -3.34 3.70 5.33
N LEU A 230 -3.27 2.40 5.62
CA LEU A 230 -2.67 1.41 4.72
C LEU A 230 -3.30 0.03 4.91
N ALA A 231 -3.23 -0.78 3.86
CA ALA A 231 -3.55 -2.19 3.94
C ALA A 231 -2.31 -3.00 4.34
N VAL A 232 -2.48 -3.95 5.25
CA VAL A 232 -1.49 -5.02 5.45
C VAL A 232 -2.05 -6.27 4.79
N TRP A 233 -1.31 -6.82 3.83
CA TRP A 233 -1.71 -7.95 3.01
C TRP A 233 -1.39 -9.28 3.68
N GLY A 234 -2.34 -10.21 3.60
CA GLY A 234 -2.19 -11.59 4.07
C GLY A 234 -1.45 -12.47 3.07
N ASP A 235 -1.03 -13.64 3.51
CA ASP A 235 -0.40 -14.66 2.66
C ASP A 235 -1.39 -15.16 1.60
N ASP A 236 -0.99 -15.22 0.33
CA ASP A 236 -1.77 -15.84 -0.74
C ASP A 236 -1.55 -17.36 -0.75
N GLU A 237 -2.54 -18.12 -0.28
CA GLU A 237 -2.45 -19.59 -0.22
C GLU A 237 -2.30 -20.28 -1.60
N PHE A 238 -2.49 -19.54 -2.70
CA PHE A 238 -2.30 -20.06 -4.05
C PHE A 238 -0.86 -19.97 -4.56
N THR A 239 0.06 -19.38 -3.79
CA THR A 239 1.47 -19.30 -4.16
C THR A 239 2.33 -20.21 -3.27
N ASP A 240 3.43 -20.73 -3.82
CA ASP A 240 4.37 -21.57 -3.06
C ASP A 240 5.27 -20.77 -2.09
N ARG A 241 5.18 -19.43 -2.11
CA ARG A 241 6.03 -18.50 -1.36
C ARG A 241 5.19 -17.76 -0.33
N ILE A 242 5.72 -17.57 0.88
CA ILE A 242 5.11 -16.65 1.84
C ILE A 242 5.26 -15.22 1.31
N ASP A 243 4.17 -14.66 0.79
CA ASP A 243 4.11 -13.34 0.14
C ASP A 243 3.32 -12.31 0.93
N GLY A 244 2.69 -12.72 2.03
CA GLY A 244 2.04 -11.84 2.99
C GLY A 244 2.08 -12.35 4.42
N MET A 245 1.17 -11.81 5.24
CA MET A 245 1.08 -12.11 6.67
C MET A 245 0.16 -13.30 6.95
N ARG A 246 0.54 -14.15 7.92
CA ARG A 246 -0.36 -15.20 8.43
C ARG A 246 -1.17 -14.70 9.62
N ASP A 247 -2.34 -15.29 9.85
CA ASP A 247 -3.16 -14.92 11.01
C ASP A 247 -2.34 -15.02 12.31
N GLN A 248 -2.49 -14.02 13.18
CA GLN A 248 -1.77 -13.84 14.46
C GLN A 248 -0.31 -13.42 14.36
N GLU A 249 0.26 -13.37 13.16
CA GLU A 249 1.64 -12.96 12.98
C GLU A 249 1.83 -11.48 13.35
N THR A 250 2.93 -11.19 14.05
CA THR A 250 3.30 -9.82 14.43
C THR A 250 4.07 -9.15 13.32
N PHE A 251 3.81 -7.88 13.07
CA PHE A 251 4.57 -7.06 12.14
C PHE A 251 5.21 -5.86 12.85
N SER A 252 6.23 -5.28 12.21
CA SER A 252 6.83 -4.02 12.62
C SER A 252 6.54 -2.91 11.62
N LEU A 253 6.74 -1.67 12.06
CA LEU A 253 6.46 -0.47 11.28
C LEU A 253 7.74 0.36 11.13
N VAL A 254 8.00 0.84 9.92
CA VAL A 254 9.14 1.70 9.61
C VAL A 254 8.65 2.91 8.83
N LEU A 255 9.11 4.11 9.22
CA LEU A 255 8.91 5.34 8.47
C LEU A 255 10.14 5.58 7.58
N SER A 256 9.92 5.89 6.31
CA SER A 256 10.97 6.35 5.39
C SER A 256 10.74 7.82 5.06
N SER A 257 11.71 8.68 5.40
CA SER A 257 11.69 10.12 5.12
C SER A 257 13.04 10.55 4.55
N ASN A 258 13.06 11.20 3.38
CA ASN A 258 14.27 11.80 2.77
C ASN A 258 15.51 10.87 2.66
N ASN A 259 15.30 9.56 2.46
CA ASN A 259 16.29 8.45 2.48
C ASN A 259 16.71 7.93 3.86
N ASP A 260 16.26 8.55 4.94
CA ASP A 260 16.44 8.04 6.29
C ASP A 260 15.29 7.11 6.66
N GLN A 261 15.58 6.13 7.51
CA GLN A 261 14.59 5.23 8.08
C GLN A 261 14.49 5.43 9.58
N TYR A 262 13.26 5.35 10.08
CA TYR A 262 12.93 5.50 11.48
C TYR A 262 12.09 4.32 11.95
N GLU A 263 12.37 3.83 13.14
CA GLU A 263 11.54 2.83 13.80
C GLU A 263 10.24 3.50 14.28
N ILE A 264 9.10 2.88 13.96
CA ILE A 264 7.81 3.29 14.52
C ILE A 264 7.49 2.37 15.69
N ARG A 265 7.26 2.96 16.87
CA ARG A 265 6.86 2.24 18.07
C ARG A 265 5.40 2.50 18.42
N LEU A 266 4.71 1.44 18.79
CA LEU A 266 3.34 1.52 19.29
C LEU A 266 3.29 2.31 20.59
N SER A 267 2.49 3.37 20.61
CA SER A 267 2.21 4.16 21.81
C SER A 267 0.90 3.74 22.45
N GLU A 268 -0.16 3.58 21.66
CA GLU A 268 -1.51 3.24 22.12
C GLU A 268 -2.30 2.47 21.06
N VAL A 269 -3.14 1.52 21.50
CA VAL A 269 -4.12 0.84 20.65
C VAL A 269 -5.49 1.46 20.91
N LEU A 270 -6.04 2.15 19.91
CA LEU A 270 -7.37 2.75 19.99
C LEU A 270 -8.46 1.74 19.60
N MET A 271 -8.16 0.86 18.63
CA MET A 271 -9.08 -0.17 18.13
C MET A 271 -8.30 -1.32 17.50
N GLY A 272 -8.87 -2.54 17.53
CA GLY A 272 -8.38 -3.69 16.77
C GLY A 272 -7.33 -4.54 17.48
N SER A 273 -6.44 -5.17 16.71
CA SER A 273 -5.52 -6.23 17.18
C SER A 273 -4.11 -5.74 17.54
N GLY A 274 -3.86 -4.43 17.47
CA GLY A 274 -2.52 -3.86 17.63
C GLY A 274 -1.59 -4.29 16.48
N LEU A 275 -0.31 -4.54 16.78
CA LEU A 275 0.68 -4.98 15.78
C LEU A 275 0.61 -6.49 15.48
N LYS A 276 -0.61 -7.01 15.27
CA LYS A 276 -0.87 -8.40 14.90
C LYS A 276 -1.83 -8.45 13.73
N TYR A 277 -1.46 -9.22 12.71
CA TYR A 277 -2.29 -9.43 11.54
C TYR A 277 -3.56 -10.22 11.87
N ARG A 278 -4.68 -9.76 11.30
CA ARG A 278 -6.03 -10.33 11.35
C ARG A 278 -6.77 -9.96 10.08
N THR A 279 -7.16 -10.94 9.27
CA THR A 279 -7.95 -10.71 8.06
C THR A 279 -9.26 -9.98 8.38
N ASP A 280 -9.62 -8.99 7.56
CA ASP A 280 -10.85 -8.19 7.63
C ASP A 280 -11.07 -7.42 8.94
N VAL A 281 -10.00 -7.17 9.71
CA VAL A 281 -10.04 -6.33 10.91
C VAL A 281 -9.47 -4.95 10.62
N SER A 282 -10.16 -3.92 11.13
CA SER A 282 -9.64 -2.55 11.21
C SER A 282 -8.90 -2.34 12.53
N THR A 283 -7.66 -1.89 12.45
CA THR A 283 -6.81 -1.56 13.60
C THR A 283 -6.42 -0.10 13.57
N VAL A 284 -6.53 0.57 14.71
CA VAL A 284 -6.21 1.99 14.86
C VAL A 284 -5.21 2.19 15.99
N LEU A 285 -4.10 2.87 15.68
CA LEU A 285 -2.96 3.02 16.57
C LEU A 285 -2.51 4.49 16.67
N ASN A 286 -2.05 4.89 17.85
CA ASN A 286 -1.16 6.04 18.00
C ASN A 286 0.27 5.51 18.11
N VAL A 287 1.21 6.17 17.43
CA VAL A 287 2.59 5.72 17.34
C VAL A 287 3.59 6.86 17.54
N THR A 288 4.81 6.49 17.88
CA THR A 288 5.94 7.40 18.02
C THR A 288 7.07 6.98 17.09
N VAL A 289 7.77 7.96 16.53
CA VAL A 289 8.87 7.74 15.59
C VAL A 289 10.20 7.96 16.31
N GLN A 290 11.12 7.00 16.18
CA GLN A 290 12.46 7.02 16.75
C GLN A 290 13.51 6.74 15.66
N PRO A 291 14.72 7.33 15.73
CA PRO A 291 15.80 6.98 14.79
C PRO A 291 16.05 5.47 14.76
N LEU A 292 16.05 4.88 13.56
CA LEU A 292 16.48 3.50 13.39
C LEU A 292 18.01 3.50 13.46
N LEU A 293 18.55 2.97 14.54
CA LEU A 293 19.99 2.93 14.75
C LEU A 293 20.58 1.62 14.18
N PRO A 294 21.78 1.66 13.59
CA PRO A 294 22.52 0.45 13.23
C PRO A 294 22.75 -0.44 14.45
N GLU A 295 22.64 -1.77 14.28
CA GLU A 295 22.98 -2.72 15.36
C GLU A 295 24.47 -2.67 15.75
N GLY A 296 25.32 -2.19 14.84
CA GLY A 296 26.75 -2.06 15.04
C GLY A 296 27.40 -1.16 13.99
N PHE A 297 28.69 -0.86 14.18
CA PHE A 297 29.46 -0.10 13.20
C PHE A 297 29.62 -0.88 11.91
N TYR A 298 29.39 -0.23 10.76
CA TYR A 298 29.65 -0.83 9.45
C TYR A 298 30.04 0.19 8.39
N MET A 299 30.66 -0.28 7.31
CA MET A 299 30.82 0.45 6.04
C MET A 299 30.55 -0.53 4.90
N SER A 300 29.58 -0.24 4.05
CA SER A 300 29.25 -1.08 2.90
C SER A 300 30.31 -0.93 1.80
N THR A 301 30.25 -1.82 0.81
CA THR A 301 31.01 -1.62 -0.43
C THR A 301 30.43 -0.40 -1.15
N ALA A 302 31.28 0.51 -1.61
CA ALA A 302 30.81 1.68 -2.34
C ALA A 302 30.08 1.26 -3.63
N TYR A 303 29.02 1.98 -3.99
CA TYR A 303 28.24 1.70 -5.19
C TYR A 303 27.94 3.00 -5.97
N PRO A 304 28.12 3.01 -7.31
CA PRO A 304 28.63 1.91 -8.14
C PRO A 304 30.12 1.58 -7.87
N ASN A 305 30.55 0.35 -8.20
CA ASN A 305 31.95 -0.07 -8.20
C ASN A 305 32.14 -1.27 -9.16
N PRO A 306 32.89 -1.15 -10.26
CA PRO A 306 33.62 0.06 -10.70
C PRO A 306 32.71 1.26 -10.96
N PHE A 307 33.24 2.48 -10.86
CA PHE A 307 32.45 3.70 -11.03
C PHE A 307 33.09 4.69 -12.00
N ASN A 308 32.26 5.52 -12.63
CA ASN A 308 32.71 6.66 -13.42
C ASN A 308 32.42 7.96 -12.66
N SER A 309 33.49 8.67 -12.32
CA SER A 309 33.52 9.98 -11.66
C SER A 309 32.93 10.03 -10.24
N THR A 310 31.79 9.39 -9.94
CA THR A 310 31.16 9.44 -8.60
C THR A 310 30.74 8.06 -8.11
N THR A 311 30.98 7.78 -6.84
CA THR A 311 30.43 6.61 -6.12
C THR A 311 29.85 7.04 -4.76
N LYS A 312 28.99 6.23 -4.15
CA LYS A 312 28.44 6.47 -2.81
C LYS A 312 29.04 5.50 -1.80
N ILE A 313 29.39 6.03 -0.63
CA ILE A 313 29.93 5.28 0.50
C ILE A 313 28.87 5.32 1.61
N SER A 314 28.36 4.16 2.00
CA SER A 314 27.37 4.06 3.08
C SER A 314 27.97 3.41 4.32
N TYR A 315 27.66 3.95 5.50
CA TYR A 315 28.17 3.49 6.78
C TYR A 315 27.14 3.71 7.89
N GLY A 316 27.30 3.02 9.01
CA GLY A 316 26.41 3.15 10.16
C GLY A 316 27.18 3.29 11.46
N LEU A 317 26.67 4.14 12.34
CA LEU A 317 27.14 4.40 13.69
C LEU A 317 26.05 3.99 14.70
N PRO A 318 26.26 2.97 15.56
CA PRO A 318 25.29 2.57 16.58
C PRO A 318 25.20 3.58 17.74
N ASN A 319 26.23 4.41 17.94
CA ASN A 319 26.33 5.45 18.95
C ASN A 319 27.08 6.65 18.36
N ASP A 320 26.96 7.82 18.99
CA ASP A 320 27.72 9.02 18.64
C ASP A 320 29.24 8.73 18.64
N ALA A 321 29.95 9.14 17.59
CA ALA A 321 31.35 8.84 17.41
C ALA A 321 32.09 9.93 16.60
N GLU A 322 33.38 10.08 16.86
CA GLU A 322 34.28 10.81 15.97
C GLU A 322 34.57 9.94 14.73
N VAL A 323 34.23 10.45 13.55
CA VAL A 323 34.32 9.71 12.29
C VAL A 323 35.37 10.34 11.37
N SER A 324 36.26 9.50 10.85
CA SER A 324 37.22 9.87 9.81
C SER A 324 37.07 8.95 8.59
N ILE A 325 36.67 9.51 7.45
CA ILE A 325 36.65 8.80 6.17
C ILE A 325 37.72 9.38 5.24
N GLN A 326 38.66 8.53 4.85
CA GLN A 326 39.85 8.90 4.09
C GLN A 326 39.99 8.02 2.84
N ILE A 327 40.41 8.64 1.75
CA ILE A 327 40.70 7.98 0.48
C ILE A 327 42.21 7.92 0.29
N TYR A 328 42.72 6.74 -0.05
CA TYR A 328 44.12 6.48 -0.36
C TYR A 328 44.26 5.90 -1.75
N ASP A 329 45.37 6.23 -2.42
CA ASP A 329 45.76 5.53 -3.63
C ASP A 329 46.42 4.17 -3.30
N ILE A 330 46.75 3.38 -4.33
CA ILE A 330 47.45 2.09 -4.17
C ILE A 330 48.83 2.19 -3.53
N THR A 331 49.45 3.37 -3.51
CA THR A 331 50.75 3.59 -2.86
C THR A 331 50.60 3.89 -1.36
N GLY A 332 49.37 4.06 -0.88
CA GLY A 332 49.06 4.45 0.49
C GLY A 332 49.13 5.96 0.73
N CYS A 333 49.25 6.77 -0.32
CA CYS A 333 49.21 8.22 -0.20
C CYS A 333 47.77 8.68 0.01
N LEU A 334 47.55 9.59 0.98
CA LEU A 334 46.24 10.20 1.22
C LEU A 334 45.88 11.10 0.04
N VAL A 335 44.75 10.80 -0.59
CA VAL A 335 44.20 11.54 -1.71
C VAL A 335 43.24 12.62 -1.22
N GLU A 336 42.33 12.24 -0.33
CA GLU A 336 41.24 13.10 0.14
C GLU A 336 40.72 12.65 1.49
N LYS A 337 40.22 13.59 2.29
CA LYS A 337 39.49 13.32 3.53
C LYS A 337 38.06 13.78 3.34
N LEU A 338 37.12 12.83 3.30
CA LEU A 338 35.71 13.10 3.02
C LEU A 338 34.94 13.51 4.27
N VAL A 339 35.28 12.92 5.42
CA VAL A 339 34.65 13.20 6.72
C VAL A 339 35.73 13.26 7.80
N SER A 340 35.58 14.17 8.76
CA SER A 340 36.49 14.35 9.90
C SER A 340 35.81 15.13 11.01
N GLU A 341 34.74 14.58 11.59
CA GLU A 341 33.91 15.30 12.57
C GLU A 341 33.22 14.32 13.54
N ASN A 342 32.66 14.87 14.62
CA ASN A 342 31.76 14.12 15.49
C ASN A 342 30.39 14.00 14.81
N GLN A 343 29.91 12.78 14.67
CA GLN A 343 28.60 12.47 14.12
C GLN A 343 27.77 11.72 15.16
N THR A 344 26.45 11.96 15.14
CA THR A 344 25.50 11.26 16.02
C THR A 344 25.30 9.81 15.56
N ALA A 345 24.67 9.00 16.39
CA ALA A 345 24.23 7.66 15.99
C ALA A 345 23.28 7.74 14.78
N GLY A 346 23.46 6.86 13.79
CA GLY A 346 22.64 6.85 12.58
C GLY A 346 23.27 6.15 11.38
N HIS A 347 22.53 6.15 10.28
CA HIS A 347 22.98 5.69 8.97
C HIS A 347 23.40 6.88 8.12
N TYR A 348 24.52 6.75 7.41
CA TYR A 348 25.09 7.82 6.61
C TYR A 348 25.43 7.34 5.21
N SER A 349 25.26 8.21 4.22
CA SER A 349 25.68 7.97 2.84
C SER A 349 26.30 9.22 2.23
N ILE A 350 27.58 9.17 1.91
CA ILE A 350 28.33 10.29 1.34
C ILE A 350 28.75 9.99 -0.10
N PRO A 351 28.62 10.94 -1.03
CA PRO A 351 29.20 10.80 -2.36
C PRO A 351 30.70 11.08 -2.32
N TRP A 352 31.47 10.32 -3.10
CA TRP A 352 32.85 10.66 -3.45
C TRP A 352 32.93 10.99 -4.93
N ASN A 353 33.29 12.22 -5.27
CA ASN A 353 33.51 12.68 -6.64
C ASN A 353 35.01 12.67 -6.95
N ALA A 354 35.43 11.66 -7.71
CA ALA A 354 36.80 11.41 -8.13
C ALA A 354 37.09 11.84 -9.58
N GLY A 355 36.29 12.75 -10.16
CA GLY A 355 36.40 13.11 -11.58
C GLY A 355 37.78 13.68 -11.99
N THR A 356 38.50 14.31 -11.05
CA THR A 356 39.84 14.84 -11.25
C THR A 356 40.95 13.82 -10.98
N ASN A 357 40.63 12.68 -10.36
CA ASN A 357 41.60 11.64 -10.04
C ASN A 357 41.91 10.76 -11.26
N SER A 358 43.02 10.02 -11.20
CA SER A 358 43.44 9.09 -12.26
C SER A 358 42.64 7.79 -12.20
N THR A 359 42.32 7.20 -13.34
CA THR A 359 41.76 5.84 -13.41
C THR A 359 42.66 4.87 -12.63
N GLY A 360 42.07 4.05 -11.76
CA GLY A 360 42.85 3.16 -10.90
C GLY A 360 42.09 2.58 -9.71
N LEU A 361 42.82 1.84 -8.89
CA LEU A 361 42.33 1.28 -7.63
C LEU A 361 42.57 2.29 -6.50
N TYR A 362 41.59 2.44 -5.62
CA TYR A 362 41.65 3.28 -4.43
C TYR A 362 41.19 2.50 -3.20
N LEU A 363 41.66 2.91 -2.04
CA LEU A 363 41.26 2.37 -0.74
C LEU A 363 40.48 3.44 0.04
N ILE A 364 39.33 3.05 0.57
CA ILE A 364 38.50 3.88 1.44
C ILE A 364 38.67 3.35 2.85
N ARG A 365 39.08 4.20 3.78
CA ARG A 365 39.20 3.86 5.20
C ARG A 365 38.17 4.65 5.99
N LEU A 366 37.30 3.94 6.70
CA LEU A 366 36.49 4.47 7.79
C LEU A 366 37.19 4.15 9.11
N GLU A 367 37.30 5.15 9.98
CA GLU A 367 37.89 5.01 11.31
C GLU A 367 37.07 5.79 12.34
N THR A 368 36.80 5.13 13.45
CA THR A 368 36.23 5.66 14.69
C THR A 368 37.07 5.12 15.85
N GLU A 369 36.81 5.58 17.09
CA GLU A 369 37.51 5.06 18.27
C GLU A 369 37.36 3.53 18.46
N GLN A 370 36.21 2.98 18.08
CA GLN A 370 35.84 1.57 18.33
C GLN A 370 35.85 0.71 17.07
N PHE A 371 35.99 1.31 15.88
CA PHE A 371 35.84 0.60 14.61
C PHE A 371 36.79 1.13 13.55
N SER A 372 37.42 0.23 12.79
CA SER A 372 38.13 0.59 11.57
C SER A 372 37.83 -0.42 10.47
N ARG A 373 37.52 0.08 9.28
CA ARG A 373 37.24 -0.74 8.10
C ARG A 373 37.83 -0.11 6.86
N VAL A 374 38.44 -0.95 6.02
CA VAL A 374 38.99 -0.55 4.72
C VAL A 374 38.26 -1.30 3.60
N THR A 375 37.82 -0.59 2.57
CA THR A 375 37.25 -1.16 1.34
C THR A 375 38.01 -0.67 0.13
N LYS A 376 37.97 -1.45 -0.96
CA LYS A 376 38.64 -1.13 -2.22
C LYS A 376 37.62 -0.74 -3.29
N VAL A 377 37.95 0.24 -4.12
CA VAL A 377 37.09 0.72 -5.21
C VAL A 377 37.90 0.98 -6.47
N ILE A 378 37.28 0.78 -7.64
CA ILE A 378 37.92 0.94 -8.94
C ILE A 378 37.26 2.13 -9.66
N LEU A 379 38.05 3.17 -9.94
CA LEU A 379 37.64 4.31 -10.76
C LEU A 379 37.94 3.99 -12.23
N THR A 380 36.92 4.07 -13.07
CA THR A 380 36.97 3.92 -14.53
C THR A 380 36.41 5.18 -15.20
N LYS A 381 37.18 5.81 -16.09
CA LYS A 381 36.72 6.99 -16.85
C LYS A 381 35.94 6.60 -18.09
#